data_AF-A0A536NZF8-F1
#
_entry.id   AF-A0A536NZF8-F1
#
_cell.length_a   1.000
_cell.length_b   1.000
_cell.length_c   1.000
_cell.angle_alpha   90.00
_cell.angle_beta   90.00
_cell.angle_gamma   90.00
#
_symmetry.space_group_name_H-M   'P 1'
#
loop_
_entity.id
_entity.type
_entity.pdbx_description
1 polymer ?
#
loop_
_entity_poly.entity_id
_entity_poly.type
_entity_poly.pdbx_seq_one_letter_code
_entity_poly.pdbx_strand_id
1 'polypeptide(L)'
;MSFGAAVAHCSLYGVNGTDATGAQLTELESYDTSGKGTVRFAADKPLPQALVTKLVKARIARLKKASGTTSGVSDVAAPRWRR
;
A
#
# COMPACT_ATOMS: atom_id res chain seq x y z
N MET A 1 3.50 1.61 3.89
CA MET A 1 2.67 2.03 2.74
C MET A 1 3.48 3.09 2.02
N SER A 2 3.46 3.15 0.69
CA SER A 2 4.24 4.13 -0.08
C SER A 2 3.38 4.74 -1.19
N PHE A 3 3.76 5.91 -1.67
CA PHE A 3 3.12 6.58 -2.80
C PHE A 3 4.17 7.12 -3.78
N GLY A 4 3.79 7.24 -5.04
CA GLY A 4 4.64 7.80 -6.09
C GLY A 4 3.81 8.61 -7.08
N ALA A 5 4.44 9.55 -7.75
CA ALA A 5 3.82 10.37 -8.80
C ALA A 5 4.54 10.13 -10.12
N ALA A 6 3.76 9.99 -11.19
CA ALA A 6 4.19 9.98 -12.57
C ALA A 6 3.38 11.02 -13.35
N VAL A 7 3.84 11.39 -14.55
CA VAL A 7 3.21 12.43 -15.37
C VAL A 7 1.70 12.17 -15.59
N ALA A 8 1.32 10.91 -15.79
CA ALA A 8 -0.07 10.54 -16.07
C ALA A 8 -0.87 10.10 -14.83
N HIS A 9 -0.23 9.79 -13.69
CA HIS A 9 -0.93 9.19 -12.55
C HIS A 9 -0.18 9.31 -11.23
N CYS A 10 -0.94 9.25 -10.13
CA CYS A 10 -0.43 8.99 -8.78
C CYS A 10 -0.62 7.51 -8.44
N SER A 11 0.45 6.83 -8.01
CA SER A 11 0.43 5.43 -7.59
C SER A 11 0.40 5.30 -6.08
N LEU A 12 -0.48 4.45 -5.56
CA LEU A 12 -0.49 4.04 -4.16
C LEU A 12 -0.08 2.56 -4.07
N TYR A 13 0.97 2.28 -3.29
CA TYR A 13 1.59 0.95 -3.17
C TYR A 13 1.27 0.28 -1.83
N GLY A 14 1.19 -1.05 -1.83
CA GLY A 14 0.84 -1.85 -0.66
C GLY A 14 -0.66 -1.89 -0.39
N VAL A 15 -1.45 -1.64 -1.44
CA VAL A 15 -2.91 -1.73 -1.43
C VAL A 15 -3.34 -3.19 -1.55
N ASN A 16 -4.51 -3.54 -1.00
CA ASN A 16 -5.11 -4.86 -1.13
C ASN A 16 -6.58 -4.68 -1.56
N GLY A 17 -7.13 -5.69 -2.24
CA GLY A 17 -8.52 -5.68 -2.71
C GLY A 17 -9.58 -5.79 -1.61
N THR A 18 -9.18 -5.78 -0.34
CA THR A 18 -10.07 -5.91 0.81
C THR A 18 -9.85 -4.79 1.82
N ASP A 19 -10.93 -4.41 2.49
CA ASP A 19 -10.95 -3.37 3.51
C ASP A 19 -10.43 -3.87 4.89
N ALA A 20 -10.58 -3.05 5.93
CA ALA A 20 -10.14 -3.41 7.29
C ALA A 20 -10.95 -4.56 7.93
N THR A 21 -12.18 -4.79 7.46
CA THR A 21 -13.07 -5.87 7.91
C THR A 21 -12.87 -7.16 7.12
N GLY A 22 -12.19 -7.08 5.97
CA GLY A 22 -11.99 -8.17 5.03
C GLY A 22 -12.98 -8.18 3.87
N ALA A 23 -13.90 -7.19 3.78
CA ALA A 23 -14.83 -7.06 2.67
C ALA A 23 -14.12 -6.63 1.39
N GLN A 24 -14.57 -7.15 0.24
CA GLN A 24 -14.01 -6.78 -1.07
C GLN A 24 -14.34 -5.32 -1.41
N LEU A 25 -13.31 -4.58 -1.83
CA LEU A 25 -13.44 -3.20 -2.28
C LEU A 25 -13.73 -3.16 -3.78
N THR A 26 -14.98 -3.40 -4.16
CA THR A 26 -15.45 -3.37 -5.56
C THR A 26 -15.20 -2.03 -6.24
N GLU A 27 -15.15 -0.93 -5.48
CA GLU A 27 -14.79 0.40 -5.98
C GLU A 27 -13.40 0.45 -6.64
N LEU A 28 -12.50 -0.50 -6.34
CA LEU A 28 -11.19 -0.60 -6.99
C LEU A 28 -11.26 -1.06 -8.46
N GLU A 29 -12.36 -1.69 -8.87
CA GLU A 29 -12.56 -2.15 -10.27
C GLU A 29 -12.64 -0.98 -11.25
N SER A 30 -13.02 0.21 -10.77
CA SER A 30 -13.06 1.44 -11.55
C SER A 30 -11.70 2.12 -11.72
N TYR A 31 -10.63 1.57 -11.11
CA TYR A 31 -9.28 2.13 -11.14
C TYR A 31 -8.31 1.15 -11.79
N ASP A 32 -7.25 1.71 -12.37
CA ASP A 32 -6.14 0.89 -12.85
C ASP A 32 -5.42 0.28 -11.64
N THR A 33 -5.58 -1.03 -11.48
CA THR A 33 -4.89 -1.80 -10.46
C THR A 33 -3.88 -2.71 -11.12
N SER A 34 -2.61 -2.56 -10.72
CA SER A 34 -1.63 -3.60 -11.02
C SER A 34 -1.77 -4.63 -9.92
N GLY A 35 -2.15 -5.88 -10.28
CA GLY A 35 -2.46 -7.00 -9.37
C GLY A 35 -1.41 -7.37 -8.30
N LYS A 36 -0.33 -6.59 -8.18
CA LYS A 36 0.69 -6.62 -7.13
C LYS A 36 0.47 -5.54 -6.05
N GLY A 37 -0.79 -5.17 -5.78
CA GLY A 37 -1.13 -4.23 -4.70
C GLY A 37 -0.77 -2.77 -4.99
N THR A 38 -0.97 -2.35 -6.25
CA THR A 38 -0.82 -0.95 -6.67
C THR A 38 -2.13 -0.45 -7.25
N VAL A 39 -2.56 0.74 -6.85
CA VAL A 39 -3.69 1.47 -7.46
C VAL A 39 -3.14 2.73 -8.10
N ARG A 40 -3.50 3.01 -9.36
CA ARG A 40 -3.15 4.23 -10.06
C ARG A 40 -4.38 5.14 -10.15
N PHE A 41 -4.19 6.38 -9.72
CA PHE A 41 -5.17 7.46 -9.85
C PHE A 41 -4.74 8.38 -10.97
N ALA A 42 -5.63 8.69 -11.89
CA ALA A 42 -5.33 9.59 -13.00
C ALA A 42 -4.93 10.99 -12.48
N ALA A 43 -3.87 11.58 -13.03
CA ALA A 43 -3.32 12.84 -12.53
C ALA A 43 -4.21 14.07 -12.80
N ASP A 44 -5.15 13.95 -13.74
CA ASP A 44 -6.12 14.98 -14.12
C ASP A 44 -7.33 15.05 -13.19
N LYS A 45 -7.50 14.07 -12.29
CA LYS A 45 -8.64 13.96 -11.39
C LYS A 45 -8.22 14.11 -9.93
N PRO A 46 -9.07 14.74 -9.08
CA PRO A 46 -8.78 14.80 -7.66
C PRO A 46 -8.76 13.39 -7.06
N LEU A 47 -7.86 13.19 -6.07
CA LEU A 47 -7.77 11.92 -5.38
C LEU A 47 -9.05 11.62 -4.59
N PRO A 48 -9.63 10.41 -4.71
CA PRO A 48 -10.85 10.04 -4.01
C PRO A 48 -10.56 9.80 -2.52
N GLN A 49 -10.69 10.84 -1.69
CA GLN A 49 -10.33 10.82 -0.27
C GLN A 49 -10.95 9.65 0.51
N ALA A 50 -12.23 9.36 0.27
CA ALA A 50 -12.95 8.27 0.94
C ALA A 50 -12.31 6.90 0.65
N LEU A 51 -12.00 6.63 -0.62
CA LEU A 51 -11.32 5.40 -1.05
C LEU A 51 -9.93 5.31 -0.42
N VAL A 52 -9.11 6.36 -0.56
CA VAL A 52 -7.74 6.38 -0.01
C VAL A 52 -7.76 6.12 1.51
N THR A 53 -8.72 6.72 2.23
CA THR A 53 -8.88 6.51 3.67
C THR A 53 -9.20 5.05 4.01
N LYS A 54 -10.09 4.40 3.26
CA LYS A 54 -10.40 2.98 3.44
C LYS A 54 -9.17 2.09 3.22
N LEU A 55 -8.40 2.34 2.16
CA LEU A 55 -7.19 1.57 1.84
C LEU A 55 -6.12 1.70 2.93
N VAL A 56 -5.92 2.91 3.46
CA VAL A 56 -4.96 3.15 4.55
C VAL A 56 -5.41 2.44 5.83
N LYS A 57 -6.69 2.55 6.21
CA LYS A 57 -7.24 1.83 7.38
C LYS A 57 -7.08 0.32 7.23
N ALA A 58 -7.35 -0.23 6.05
CA ALA A 58 -7.15 -1.65 5.75
C ALA A 58 -5.68 -2.06 5.93
N ARG A 59 -4.73 -1.23 5.49
CA ARG A 59 -3.30 -1.51 5.69
C ARG A 59 -2.92 -1.49 7.17
N ILE A 60 -3.40 -0.52 7.94
CA ILE A 60 -3.15 -0.42 9.39
C ILE A 60 -3.69 -1.66 10.11
N ALA A 61 -4.93 -2.07 9.84
CA ALA A 61 -5.54 -3.26 10.45
C ALA A 61 -4.73 -4.54 10.14
N ARG A 62 -4.28 -4.72 8.89
CA ARG A 62 -3.42 -5.85 8.51
C ARG A 62 -2.08 -5.84 9.23
N LEU A 63 -1.44 -4.68 9.38
CA LEU A 63 -0.18 -4.56 10.10
C LEU A 63 -0.33 -4.92 11.59
N LYS A 64 -1.42 -4.48 12.23
CA LYS A 64 -1.74 -4.88 13.61
C LYS A 64 -2.00 -6.38 13.76
N LYS A 65 -2.57 -7.04 12.74
CA LYS A 65 -2.75 -8.50 12.73
C LYS A 65 -1.42 -9.25 12.48
N ALA A 66 -0.55 -8.68 11.64
CA ALA A 66 0.72 -9.30 11.25
C ALA A 66 1.83 -9.13 12.30
N SER A 67 1.69 -8.24 13.28
CA SER A 67 2.67 -8.03 14.36
C SER A 67 2.77 -9.19 15.37
N GLY A 68 2.18 -10.35 15.08
CA GLY A 68 2.43 -11.62 15.77
C GLY A 68 3.68 -12.37 15.28
N THR A 69 4.50 -11.79 14.39
CA THR A 69 5.77 -12.38 13.99
C THR A 69 6.84 -11.31 13.89
N THR A 70 7.55 -11.09 14.99
CA THR A 70 8.89 -10.48 14.95
C THR A 70 9.74 -11.15 16.02
N SER A 71 10.64 -12.04 15.60
CA SER A 71 11.91 -12.25 16.27
C SER A 71 12.90 -12.82 15.25
N GLY A 72 13.89 -12.00 14.93
CA GLY A 72 14.88 -12.22 13.89
C GLY A 72 15.46 -10.89 13.42
N VAL A 73 15.73 -9.96 14.34
CA VAL A 73 16.70 -8.90 14.07
C VAL A 73 18.07 -9.58 14.16
N SER A 74 18.51 -10.15 13.04
CA SER A 74 19.90 -10.56 12.91
C SER A 74 20.73 -9.28 12.86
N ASP A 75 21.64 -9.15 13.82
CA ASP A 75 22.76 -8.22 13.89
C ASP A 75 23.17 -7.69 12.49
N VAL A 76 22.96 -6.39 12.27
CA VAL A 76 23.54 -5.71 11.10
C VAL A 76 25.03 -5.60 11.36
N ALA A 77 25.78 -6.62 10.93
CA ALA A 77 27.21 -6.49 10.75
C ALA A 77 27.48 -5.28 9.83
N ALA A 78 28.35 -4.38 10.28
CA ALA A 78 28.66 -3.12 9.62
C ALA A 78 28.95 -3.29 8.11
N PRO A 79 28.55 -2.32 7.27
CA PRO A 79 28.58 -2.50 5.84
C PRO A 79 30.03 -2.49 5.29
N ARG A 80 30.33 -3.47 4.43
CA ARG A 80 31.68 -3.82 3.91
C ARG A 80 32.26 -2.80 2.90
N TRP A 81 31.69 -1.61 2.71
CA TRP A 81 32.16 -0.64 1.68
C TRP A 81 33.30 0.27 2.14
N ARG A 82 33.95 -0.04 3.27
CA ARG A 82 35.25 0.54 3.63
C ARG A 82 36.36 -0.49 3.43
N ARG A 83 36.90 -0.55 2.21
CA ARG A 83 38.29 -0.96 1.91
C ARG A 83 38.69 -0.44 0.54
#